data_AF-A0A529R594-F1
#
_entry.id   AF-A0A529R594-F1
#
_cell.length_a   1.000
_cell.length_b   1.000
_cell.length_c   1.000
_cell.angle_alpha   90.00
_cell.angle_beta   90.00
_cell.angle_gamma   90.00
#
_symmetry.space_group_name_H-M   'P 1'
#
loop_
_entity.id
_entity.type
_entity.pdbx_description
1 polymer ?
#
loop_
_entity_poly.entity_id
_entity_poly.type
_entity_poly.pdbx_seq_one_letter_code
_entity_poly.pdbx_strand_id
1 'polypeptide(L)'
;MFRLAHISDAHLGPLPDVTYRDLASKRVLGYVNWQRNRRRHMHDAVIDTIVADINANAPDHLAVTGDLVNLALDGEIEMAKHWLETLGSPHDVSVVPGNHDAYVPGAFDKICRAWAPWMTGDGVNSPVDRNSFPYLRVRDKVALIGVTTARATAPFMANGFFMEGQAERLGKVLDDT
;
A
#
# COMPACT_ATOMS: atom_id res chain seq x y z
N MET A 1 -6.17 9.19 24.78
CA MET A 1 -5.93 7.75 24.48
C MET A 1 -5.72 7.68 22.99
N PHE A 2 -4.61 7.09 22.54
CA PHE A 2 -4.31 7.00 21.11
C PHE A 2 -5.26 6.01 20.41
N ARG A 3 -5.84 6.41 19.29
CA ARG A 3 -6.75 5.62 18.44
C ARG A 3 -6.10 5.41 17.08
N LEU A 4 -5.71 4.16 16.81
CA LEU A 4 -5.23 3.73 15.51
C LEU A 4 -6.39 3.10 14.72
N ALA A 5 -6.69 3.66 13.56
CA ALA A 5 -7.49 2.96 12.55
C ALA A 5 -6.57 2.13 11.65
N HIS A 6 -7.06 0.99 11.19
CA HIS A 6 -6.30 0.09 10.32
C HIS A 6 -7.20 -0.46 9.23
N ILE A 7 -6.75 -0.32 7.98
CA ILE A 7 -7.38 -0.88 6.79
C ILE A 7 -6.34 -1.57 5.90
N SER A 8 -6.80 -2.55 5.13
CA SER A 8 -5.95 -3.38 4.27
C SER A 8 -6.76 -3.88 3.09
N ASP A 9 -6.09 -4.30 2.02
CA ASP A 9 -6.69 -5.03 0.89
C ASP A 9 -7.84 -4.27 0.22
N ALA A 10 -7.69 -2.94 0.12
CA ALA A 10 -8.70 -2.04 -0.44
C ALA A 10 -9.05 -2.39 -1.88
N HIS A 11 -8.06 -2.86 -2.66
CA HIS A 11 -8.19 -3.29 -4.04
C HIS A 11 -9.08 -2.35 -4.87
N LEU A 12 -8.69 -1.09 -4.97
CA LEU A 12 -9.49 -0.03 -5.57
C LEU A 12 -9.94 -0.37 -6.99
N GLY A 13 -11.18 0.01 -7.30
CA GLY A 13 -11.79 -0.15 -8.60
C GLY A 13 -12.48 1.12 -9.06
N PRO A 14 -13.13 1.07 -10.23
CA PRO A 14 -12.98 0.04 -11.26
C PRO A 14 -11.56 0.04 -11.86
N LEU A 15 -11.17 -1.04 -12.55
CA LEU A 15 -9.91 -1.03 -13.30
C LEU A 15 -9.93 0.10 -14.35
N PRO A 16 -8.81 0.84 -14.55
CA PRO A 16 -8.70 1.79 -15.65
C PRO A 16 -8.80 1.08 -17.01
N ASP A 17 -8.99 1.84 -18.09
CA ASP A 17 -8.99 1.28 -19.45
C ASP A 17 -7.69 0.51 -19.71
N VAL A 18 -7.82 -0.81 -19.88
CA VAL A 18 -6.67 -1.70 -20.01
C VAL A 18 -6.32 -1.90 -21.49
N THR A 19 -5.09 -1.59 -21.89
CA THR A 19 -4.64 -1.90 -23.26
C THR A 19 -4.09 -3.33 -23.35
N TYR A 20 -4.06 -3.90 -24.56
CA TYR A 20 -3.47 -5.23 -24.77
C TYR A 20 -2.00 -5.32 -24.35
N ARG A 21 -1.25 -4.21 -24.36
CA ARG A 21 0.14 -4.16 -23.89
C ARG A 21 0.23 -4.23 -22.36
N ASP A 22 -0.74 -3.65 -21.67
CA ASP A 22 -0.83 -3.66 -20.21
C ASP A 22 -1.09 -5.04 -19.64
N LEU A 23 -1.77 -5.88 -20.42
CA LEU A 23 -2.06 -7.26 -20.07
C LEU A 23 -0.87 -8.22 -20.21
N ALA A 24 0.32 -7.77 -20.62
CA ALA A 24 1.47 -8.66 -20.74
C ALA A 24 1.81 -9.43 -19.44
N SER A 25 2.38 -10.63 -19.56
CA SER A 25 2.75 -11.51 -18.44
C SER A 25 1.52 -11.99 -17.64
N LYS A 26 1.67 -12.16 -16.32
CA LYS A 26 0.61 -12.67 -15.43
C LYS A 26 -0.54 -11.68 -15.20
N ARG A 27 -0.46 -10.46 -15.72
CA ARG A 27 -1.55 -9.49 -15.68
C ARG A 27 -2.77 -9.96 -16.47
N VAL A 28 -2.61 -10.74 -17.57
CA VAL A 28 -3.76 -11.41 -18.24
C VAL A 28 -4.56 -12.25 -17.23
N LEU A 29 -3.86 -13.08 -16.45
CA LEU A 29 -4.50 -13.99 -15.50
C LEU A 29 -5.20 -13.22 -14.39
N GLY A 30 -4.56 -12.17 -13.87
CA GLY A 30 -5.16 -11.27 -12.89
C GLY A 30 -6.40 -10.57 -13.43
N TYR A 31 -6.36 -10.04 -14.66
CA TYR A 31 -7.50 -9.37 -15.31
C TYR A 31 -8.68 -10.33 -15.51
N VAL A 32 -8.42 -11.55 -15.97
CA VAL A 32 -9.47 -12.58 -16.12
C VAL A 32 -10.08 -12.94 -14.76
N ASN A 33 -9.27 -13.07 -13.70
CA ASN A 33 -9.76 -13.31 -12.34
C ASN A 33 -10.61 -12.13 -11.84
N TRP A 34 -10.15 -10.90 -12.02
CA TRP A 34 -10.89 -9.69 -11.65
C TRP A 34 -12.23 -9.60 -12.39
N GLN A 35 -12.23 -9.82 -13.71
CA GLN A 35 -13.44 -9.77 -14.53
C GLN A 35 -14.46 -10.84 -14.13
N ARG A 36 -14.00 -12.03 -13.72
CA ARG A 36 -14.87 -13.14 -13.32
C ARG A 36 -15.42 -13.00 -11.89
N ASN A 37 -14.57 -12.57 -10.95
CA ASN A 37 -14.88 -12.66 -9.52
C ASN A 37 -15.12 -11.31 -8.84
N ARG A 38 -14.43 -10.25 -9.26
CA ARG A 38 -14.42 -8.94 -8.57
C ARG A 38 -15.26 -7.86 -9.24
N ARG A 39 -15.44 -7.91 -10.58
CA ARG A 39 -16.30 -6.95 -11.31
C ARG A 39 -17.72 -6.82 -10.74
N ARG A 40 -18.24 -7.88 -10.10
CA ARG A 40 -19.59 -7.92 -9.52
C ARG A 40 -19.67 -7.43 -8.07
N HIS A 41 -18.53 -7.29 -7.38
CA HIS A 41 -18.48 -7.08 -5.92
C HIS A 41 -17.76 -5.80 -5.50
N MET A 42 -17.00 -5.16 -6.39
CA MET A 42 -16.35 -3.89 -6.06
C MET A 42 -17.30 -2.74 -6.37
N HIS A 43 -18.10 -2.38 -5.37
CA HIS A 43 -18.81 -1.12 -5.35
C HIS A 43 -17.95 -0.14 -4.55
N ASP A 44 -17.45 0.91 -5.20
CA ASP A 44 -16.68 2.01 -4.57
C ASP A 44 -17.37 2.53 -3.29
N ALA A 45 -18.70 2.46 -3.26
CA ALA A 45 -19.54 2.77 -2.11
C ALA A 45 -19.15 2.06 -0.80
N VAL A 46 -18.60 0.83 -0.83
CA VAL A 46 -18.22 0.10 0.41
C VAL A 46 -16.97 0.70 1.02
N ILE A 47 -15.92 0.93 0.23
CA ILE A 47 -14.69 1.57 0.69
C ILE A 47 -15.00 2.97 1.21
N ASP A 48 -15.80 3.75 0.48
CA ASP A 48 -16.18 5.10 0.89
C ASP A 48 -16.96 5.10 2.20
N THR A 49 -17.86 4.14 2.40
CA THR A 49 -18.60 4.00 3.67
C THR A 49 -17.69 3.66 4.84
N ILE A 50 -16.72 2.75 4.63
CA ILE A 50 -15.73 2.38 5.66
C ILE A 50 -14.85 3.59 6.00
N VAL A 51 -14.34 4.31 4.99
CA VAL A 51 -13.52 5.51 5.19
C VAL A 51 -14.31 6.60 5.92
N ALA A 52 -15.59 6.81 5.57
CA ALA A 52 -16.45 7.77 6.24
C ALA A 52 -16.66 7.41 7.73
N ASP A 53 -16.88 6.12 8.05
CA ASP A 53 -17.03 5.65 9.43
C ASP A 53 -15.73 5.79 10.23
N ILE A 54 -14.58 5.47 9.63
CA ILE A 54 -13.26 5.70 10.21
C ILE A 54 -13.09 7.18 10.54
N ASN A 55 -13.35 8.07 9.59
CA ASN A 55 -13.22 9.51 9.79
C ASN A 55 -14.18 10.04 10.84
N ALA A 56 -15.42 9.53 10.90
CA ALA A 56 -16.39 9.89 11.94
C ALA A 56 -15.94 9.49 13.35
N ASN A 57 -15.11 8.44 13.46
CA ASN A 57 -14.50 8.00 14.71
C ASN A 57 -13.24 8.79 15.10
N ALA A 58 -12.77 9.71 14.25
CA ALA A 58 -11.63 10.60 14.46
C ALA A 58 -10.39 9.88 15.06
N PRO A 59 -9.78 8.93 14.33
CA PRO A 59 -8.55 8.30 14.76
C PRO A 59 -7.40 9.31 14.80
N ASP A 60 -6.43 9.08 15.68
CA ASP A 60 -5.19 9.86 15.74
C ASP A 60 -4.24 9.48 14.59
N HIS A 61 -4.38 8.28 14.04
CA HIS A 61 -3.60 7.81 12.89
C HIS A 61 -4.35 6.72 12.11
N LEU A 62 -4.15 6.64 10.80
CA LEU A 62 -4.66 5.58 9.93
C LEU A 62 -3.50 4.78 9.31
N ALA A 63 -3.48 3.48 9.57
CA ALA A 63 -2.56 2.54 8.93
C ALA A 63 -3.24 1.83 7.75
N VAL A 64 -2.57 1.82 6.60
CA VAL A 64 -3.02 1.19 5.36
C VAL A 64 -2.00 0.12 4.96
N THR A 65 -2.35 -1.16 5.05
CA THR A 65 -1.37 -2.26 4.93
C THR A 65 -1.46 -3.08 3.65
N GLY A 66 -1.54 -2.38 2.52
CA GLY A 66 -1.25 -2.95 1.21
C GLY A 66 -2.46 -3.39 0.42
N ASP A 67 -2.16 -3.89 -0.77
CA ASP A 67 -3.12 -4.38 -1.77
C ASP A 67 -4.16 -3.32 -2.15
N LEU A 68 -3.66 -2.12 -2.46
CA LEU A 68 -4.46 -1.01 -2.94
C LEU A 68 -4.85 -1.17 -4.40
N VAL A 69 -4.00 -1.80 -5.21
CA VAL A 69 -4.26 -2.05 -6.63
C VAL A 69 -4.57 -3.53 -6.87
N ASN A 70 -5.05 -3.86 -8.06
CA ASN A 70 -5.33 -5.24 -8.47
C ASN A 70 -4.23 -5.81 -9.38
N LEU A 71 -3.75 -5.05 -10.38
CA LEU A 71 -2.81 -5.54 -11.41
C LEU A 71 -1.48 -4.76 -11.46
N ALA A 72 -1.32 -3.77 -10.59
CA ALA A 72 -0.22 -2.81 -10.59
C ALA A 72 -0.05 -2.10 -11.92
N LEU A 73 -1.16 -1.71 -12.55
CA LEU A 73 -1.14 -0.80 -13.71
C LEU A 73 -0.81 0.62 -13.27
N ASP A 74 -0.21 1.40 -14.17
CA ASP A 74 0.19 2.77 -13.85
C ASP A 74 -1.04 3.64 -13.50
N GLY A 75 -2.16 3.43 -14.20
CA GLY A 75 -3.43 4.05 -13.87
C GLY A 75 -3.98 3.66 -12.50
N GLU A 76 -3.82 2.39 -12.08
CA GLU A 76 -4.25 1.97 -10.74
C GLU A 76 -3.37 2.59 -9.65
N ILE A 77 -2.06 2.71 -9.88
CA ILE A 77 -1.13 3.31 -8.92
C ILE A 77 -1.45 4.79 -8.71
N GLU A 78 -1.78 5.53 -9.78
CA GLU A 78 -2.21 6.92 -9.69
C GLU A 78 -3.60 7.06 -9.04
N MET A 79 -4.55 6.18 -9.37
CA MET A 79 -5.85 6.14 -8.67
C MET A 79 -5.69 5.88 -7.18
N ALA A 80 -4.83 4.94 -6.79
CA ALA A 80 -4.53 4.65 -5.39
C ALA A 80 -3.88 5.83 -4.69
N LYS A 81 -2.98 6.56 -5.37
CA LYS A 81 -2.42 7.81 -4.85
C LYS A 81 -3.52 8.83 -4.57
N HIS A 82 -4.43 9.07 -5.52
CA HIS A 82 -5.54 9.99 -5.34
C HIS A 82 -6.47 9.58 -4.20
N TRP A 83 -6.74 8.28 -4.06
CA TRP A 83 -7.49 7.77 -2.92
C TRP A 83 -6.76 8.00 -1.60
N LEU A 84 -5.44 7.78 -1.52
CA LEU A 84 -4.66 8.09 -0.31
C LEU A 84 -4.70 9.58 0.05
N GLU A 85 -4.79 10.48 -0.94
CA GLU A 85 -4.97 11.93 -0.71
C GLU A 85 -6.33 12.26 -0.07
N THR A 86 -7.37 11.43 -0.25
CA THR A 86 -8.68 11.64 0.39
C THR A 86 -8.75 11.14 1.82
N LEU A 87 -7.83 10.25 2.23
CA LEU A 87 -7.80 9.68 3.58
C LEU A 87 -7.31 10.65 4.65
N GLY A 88 -6.58 11.69 4.25
CA GLY A 88 -6.04 12.70 5.15
C GLY A 88 -4.60 13.08 4.86
N SER A 89 -4.00 13.84 5.77
CA SER A 89 -2.61 14.24 5.69
C SER A 89 -1.68 13.01 5.66
N PRO A 90 -0.65 12.97 4.81
CA PRO A 90 0.38 11.92 4.86
C PRO A 90 1.12 11.85 6.21
N HIS A 91 1.02 12.89 7.05
CA HIS A 91 1.47 12.84 8.44
C HIS A 91 0.64 11.87 9.28
N ASP A 92 -0.67 11.81 9.09
CA ASP A 92 -1.59 11.02 9.93
C ASP A 92 -2.00 9.69 9.27
N VAL A 93 -1.48 9.42 8.07
CA VAL A 93 -1.78 8.22 7.29
C VAL A 93 -0.47 7.53 6.90
N SER A 94 -0.30 6.26 7.29
CA SER A 94 0.88 5.44 6.96
C SER A 94 0.50 4.32 6.01
N VAL A 95 1.33 4.06 4.99
CA VAL A 95 1.12 3.00 4.02
C VAL A 95 2.28 2.00 4.06
N VAL A 96 1.99 0.71 3.91
CA VAL A 96 2.98 -0.29 3.48
C VAL A 96 2.41 -1.07 2.31
N PRO A 97 3.22 -1.43 1.30
CA PRO A 97 2.71 -2.08 0.10
C PRO A 97 2.46 -3.57 0.32
N GLY A 98 1.45 -4.09 -0.38
CA GLY A 98 1.10 -5.51 -0.46
C GLY A 98 1.65 -6.19 -1.72
N ASN A 99 1.29 -7.47 -1.92
CA ASN A 99 1.75 -8.26 -3.06
C ASN A 99 1.11 -7.85 -4.38
N HIS A 100 -0.11 -7.35 -4.39
CA HIS A 100 -0.75 -6.79 -5.59
C HIS A 100 -0.17 -5.42 -5.97
N ASP A 101 0.35 -4.66 -5.00
CA ASP A 101 1.04 -3.40 -5.29
C ASP A 101 2.42 -3.65 -5.93
N ALA A 102 3.09 -4.73 -5.50
CA ALA A 102 4.35 -5.19 -6.08
C ALA A 102 4.18 -6.30 -7.12
N TYR A 103 3.01 -6.39 -7.77
CA TYR A 103 2.58 -7.59 -8.50
C TYR A 103 3.56 -8.01 -9.60
N VAL A 104 4.13 -7.08 -10.34
CA VAL A 104 5.08 -7.35 -11.43
C VAL A 104 6.43 -6.67 -11.19
N PRO A 105 7.53 -7.15 -11.83
CA PRO A 105 8.81 -6.46 -11.77
C PRO A 105 8.68 -4.97 -12.12
N GLY A 106 9.33 -4.11 -11.32
CA GLY A 106 9.26 -2.66 -11.45
C GLY A 106 8.02 -1.99 -10.84
N ALA A 107 6.96 -2.73 -10.47
CA ALA A 107 5.79 -2.15 -9.81
C ALA A 107 6.13 -1.58 -8.44
N PHE A 108 6.96 -2.28 -7.66
CA PHE A 108 7.41 -1.80 -6.34
C PHE A 108 8.10 -0.42 -6.43
N ASP A 109 8.95 -0.21 -7.44
CA ASP A 109 9.63 1.07 -7.59
C ASP A 109 8.65 2.18 -8.01
N LYS A 110 7.61 1.85 -8.78
CA LYS A 110 6.57 2.80 -9.17
C LYS A 110 5.75 3.25 -7.97
N ILE A 111 5.28 2.32 -7.14
CA ILE A 111 4.52 2.66 -5.94
C ILE A 111 5.39 3.41 -4.92
N CYS A 112 6.68 3.08 -4.78
CA CYS A 112 7.60 3.82 -3.93
C CYS A 112 7.69 5.29 -4.34
N ARG A 113 7.72 5.59 -5.64
CA ARG A 113 7.69 6.98 -6.13
C ARG A 113 6.33 7.64 -5.96
N ALA A 114 5.24 6.95 -6.32
CA ALA A 114 3.90 7.53 -6.32
C ALA A 114 3.35 7.77 -4.91
N TRP A 115 3.63 6.85 -3.98
CA TRP A 115 3.09 6.85 -2.61
C TRP A 115 4.13 7.25 -1.56
N ALA A 116 5.28 7.82 -1.98
CA ALA A 116 6.36 8.24 -1.09
C ALA A 116 5.88 9.02 0.15
N PRO A 117 4.94 10.00 0.06
CA PRO A 117 4.51 10.76 1.23
C PRO A 117 3.96 9.91 2.39
N TRP A 118 3.37 8.76 2.11
CA TRP A 118 2.78 7.86 3.10
C TRP A 118 3.74 6.74 3.55
N MET A 119 4.91 6.62 2.92
CA MET A 119 5.90 5.57 3.17
C MET A 119 7.25 6.12 3.66
N THR A 120 7.27 7.39 4.07
CA THR A 120 8.45 8.08 4.59
C THR A 120 8.32 8.31 6.09
N GLY A 121 9.42 8.09 6.82
CA GLY A 121 9.47 8.34 8.26
C GLY A 121 9.52 9.84 8.62
N ASP A 122 9.30 10.17 9.89
CA ASP A 122 9.29 11.57 10.33
C ASP A 122 10.67 12.22 10.11
N GLY A 123 10.68 13.44 9.55
CA GLY A 123 11.92 14.21 9.30
C GLY A 123 12.79 13.68 8.14
N VAL A 124 12.40 12.61 7.47
CA VAL A 124 13.12 12.05 6.32
C VAL A 124 12.64 12.72 5.03
N ASN A 125 13.59 13.18 4.20
CA ASN A 125 13.30 13.85 2.92
C ASN A 125 13.98 13.19 1.71
N SER A 126 14.45 11.95 1.86
CA SER A 126 15.03 11.19 0.75
C SER A 126 13.94 10.49 -0.08
N PRO A 127 14.20 10.21 -1.38
CA PRO A 127 13.34 9.34 -2.18
C PRO A 127 13.09 8.00 -1.48
N VAL A 128 11.85 7.49 -1.59
CA VAL A 128 11.49 6.18 -1.04
C VAL A 128 11.89 5.10 -2.03
N ASP A 129 12.56 4.08 -1.50
CA ASP A 129 12.86 2.84 -2.20
C ASP A 129 12.78 1.65 -1.24
N ARG A 130 13.26 0.49 -1.69
CA ARG A 130 13.29 -0.74 -0.91
C ARG A 130 14.10 -0.63 0.39
N ASN A 131 15.16 0.17 0.38
CA ASN A 131 16.06 0.37 1.52
C ASN A 131 15.54 1.40 2.52
N SER A 132 14.54 2.19 2.13
CA SER A 132 13.81 3.09 3.04
C SER A 132 12.99 2.36 4.11
N PHE A 133 12.78 1.05 3.97
CA PHE A 133 12.11 0.24 4.99
C PHE A 133 13.12 -0.39 5.98
N PRO A 134 12.81 -0.46 7.29
CA PRO A 134 11.62 0.12 7.89
C PRO A 134 11.69 1.66 7.94
N TYR A 135 10.53 2.30 7.88
CA TYR A 135 10.39 3.71 8.25
C TYR A 135 9.73 3.81 9.63
N LEU A 136 10.09 4.85 10.39
CA LEU A 136 9.54 5.12 11.72
C LEU A 136 8.75 6.44 11.71
N ARG A 137 7.57 6.41 12.33
CA ARG A 137 6.78 7.59 12.67
C ARG A 137 6.38 7.54 14.13
N VAL A 138 6.46 8.66 14.83
CA VAL A 138 6.15 8.75 16.25
C VAL A 138 4.98 9.71 16.45
N ARG A 139 3.90 9.22 17.03
CA ARG A 139 2.72 10.02 17.41
C ARG A 139 2.62 9.98 18.93
N ASP A 140 3.06 11.04 19.58
CA ASP A 140 3.22 11.13 21.03
C ASP A 140 4.03 9.96 21.64
N LYS A 141 3.33 8.99 22.25
CA LYS A 141 3.92 7.84 22.93
C LYS A 141 3.84 6.55 22.11
N VAL A 142 3.49 6.65 20.83
CA VAL A 142 3.29 5.50 19.94
C VAL A 142 4.25 5.56 18.77
N ALA A 143 5.09 4.53 18.65
CA ALA A 143 5.96 4.31 17.51
C ALA A 143 5.23 3.44 16.46
N LEU A 144 5.13 3.94 15.23
CA LEU A 144 4.56 3.27 14.08
C LEU A 144 5.70 2.93 13.11
N ILE A 145 6.00 1.64 12.97
CA ILE A 145 7.13 1.17 12.16
C ILE A 145 6.57 0.47 10.91
N GLY A 146 6.73 1.10 9.76
CA GLY A 146 6.32 0.54 8.48
C GLY A 146 7.38 -0.42 7.93
N VAL A 147 7.03 -1.69 7.80
CA VAL A 147 7.87 -2.74 7.19
C VAL A 147 7.22 -3.27 5.91
N THR A 148 8.01 -3.84 5.00
CA THR A 148 7.49 -4.46 3.79
C THR A 148 7.98 -5.89 3.60
N THR A 149 7.05 -6.75 3.20
CA THR A 149 7.33 -8.11 2.71
C THR A 149 7.02 -8.25 1.22
N ALA A 150 6.47 -7.20 0.59
CA ALA A 150 6.00 -7.23 -0.78
C ALA A 150 7.12 -7.55 -1.76
N ARG A 151 6.88 -8.40 -2.75
CA ARG A 151 7.84 -8.70 -3.81
C ARG A 151 7.07 -9.17 -5.03
N ALA A 152 7.62 -8.92 -6.22
CA ALA A 152 7.13 -9.58 -7.42
C ALA A 152 7.33 -11.10 -7.31
N THR A 153 6.22 -11.84 -7.25
CA THR A 153 6.19 -13.30 -7.19
C THR A 153 5.79 -13.91 -8.54
N ALA A 154 5.98 -15.22 -8.71
CA ALA A 154 5.44 -15.93 -9.87
C ALA A 154 3.89 -15.98 -9.84
N PRO A 155 3.20 -16.33 -10.94
CA PRO A 155 1.76 -16.54 -10.94
C PRO A 155 1.33 -17.53 -9.84
N PHE A 156 0.19 -17.28 -9.19
CA PHE A 156 -0.39 -18.11 -8.13
C PHE A 156 0.44 -18.23 -6.84
N MET A 157 1.46 -17.40 -6.65
CA MET A 157 2.23 -17.34 -5.40
C MET A 157 1.95 -16.03 -4.64
N ALA A 158 1.55 -16.14 -3.38
CA ALA A 158 1.32 -15.03 -2.46
C ALA A 158 2.38 -15.03 -1.34
N ASN A 159 3.66 -15.08 -1.73
CA ASN A 159 4.76 -15.24 -0.79
C ASN A 159 5.45 -13.89 -0.56
N GLY A 160 5.61 -13.50 0.70
CA GLY A 160 6.45 -12.36 1.09
C GLY A 160 7.94 -12.70 1.13
N PHE A 161 8.78 -11.68 1.16
CA PHE A 161 10.19 -11.83 1.49
C PHE A 161 10.65 -10.68 2.39
N PHE A 162 11.01 -11.02 3.63
CA PHE A 162 11.58 -10.07 4.58
C PHE A 162 13.10 -10.08 4.43
N MET A 163 13.64 -9.03 3.83
CA MET A 163 15.06 -8.96 3.52
C MET A 163 15.91 -8.87 4.79
N GLU A 164 17.05 -9.56 4.81
CA GLU A 164 18.00 -9.53 5.92
C GLU A 164 18.45 -8.11 6.27
N GLY A 165 18.81 -7.29 5.28
CA GLY A 165 19.16 -5.89 5.52
C GLY A 165 18.02 -5.04 6.11
N GLN A 166 16.75 -5.38 5.82
CA GLN A 166 15.61 -4.75 6.50
C GLN A 166 15.48 -5.25 7.94
N ALA A 167 15.72 -6.54 8.20
CA ALA A 167 15.70 -7.12 9.54
C ALA A 167 16.75 -6.48 10.45
N GLU A 168 17.97 -6.29 9.94
CA GLU A 168 19.04 -5.60 10.67
C GLU A 168 18.68 -4.15 11.00
N ARG A 169 18.13 -3.41 10.03
CA ARG A 169 17.65 -2.04 10.27
C ARG A 169 16.49 -1.99 11.26
N LEU A 170 15.56 -2.95 11.18
CA LEU A 170 14.44 -3.06 12.10
C LEU A 170 14.92 -3.34 13.53
N GLY A 171 15.91 -4.22 13.72
CA GLY A 171 16.50 -4.45 15.04
C GLY A 171 16.99 -3.15 15.68
N LYS A 172 17.73 -2.33 14.91
CA LYS A 172 18.21 -1.01 15.39
C LYS A 172 17.06 -0.08 15.76
N VAL A 173 16.03 0.02 14.91
CA VAL A 173 14.86 0.88 15.19
C VAL A 173 14.15 0.43 16.47
N LEU A 174 14.02 -0.88 16.71
CA LEU A 174 13.38 -1.42 17.92
C LEU A 174 14.19 -1.19 19.20
N ASP A 175 15.52 -1.21 19.12
CA ASP A 175 16.38 -0.90 20.28
C ASP A 175 16.33 0.60 20.64
N ASP A 176 16.09 1.46 19.65
CA ASP A 176 16.08 2.93 19.78
C ASP A 176 14.70 3.52 20.16
N THR A 177 13.62 2.73 20.18
CA THR A 177 12.23 3.17 20.48
C THR A 177 11.64 2.50 21.70
#